data_AF-A0A3S4VEG3-F1
#
_entry.id   AF-A0A3S4VEG3-F1
#
_cell.length_a   1.000
_cell.length_b   1.000
_cell.length_c   1.000
_cell.angle_alpha   90.00
_cell.angle_beta   90.00
_cell.angle_gamma   90.00
#
_symmetry.space_group_name_H-M   'P 1'
#
loop_
_entity.id
_entity.type
_entity.pdbx_description
1 polymer ?
#
loop_
_entity_poly.entity_id
_entity_poly.type
_entity_poly.pdbx_seq_one_letter_code
_entity_poly.pdbx_strand_id
1 'polypeptide(L)' 'MVVREQEKLDLDVLVHGEAERNDMVEYFGELLEGFAFTKFGWVQSYGSRCVKPPVIYGDVVRPEPMTVRWSQYAQSLTKK' A
#
# COMPACT_ATOMS: atom_id res chain seq x y z
N MET A 1 12.97 4.64 -13.55
CA MET A 1 11.72 4.99 -12.84
C MET A 1 10.60 4.19 -13.49
N VAL A 2 9.71 3.58 -12.72
CA VAL A 2 8.72 2.60 -13.21
C VAL A 2 7.90 3.10 -14.41
N VAL A 3 7.53 4.39 -14.42
CA VAL A 3 6.82 5.04 -15.53
C VAL A 3 7.60 4.94 -16.84
N ARG A 4 8.88 5.33 -16.84
CA ARG A 4 9.73 5.30 -18.05
C ARG A 4 9.92 3.89 -18.61
N GLU A 5 10.00 2.89 -17.75
CA GLU A 5 10.14 1.51 -18.22
C GLU A 5 8.84 1.00 -18.84
N GLN A 6 7.69 1.34 -18.27
CA GLN A 6 6.39 0.97 -18.85
C GLN A 6 6.11 1.68 -20.18
N GLU A 7 6.54 2.94 -20.34
CA GLU A 7 6.45 3.67 -21.61
C GLU A 7 7.30 3.00 -22.70
N LYS A 8 8.50 2.52 -22.38
CA LYS A 8 9.32 1.74 -23.33
C LYS A 8 8.68 0.42 -23.73
N LEU A 9 7.89 -0.18 -22.83
CA LEU A 9 7.13 -1.41 -23.07
C LEU A 9 5.80 -1.16 -23.79
N ASP A 10 5.48 0.11 -24.09
CA ASP A 10 4.24 0.56 -24.73
C ASP A 10 2.96 0.06 -24.04
N LEU A 11 2.95 0.09 -22.69
CA LEU A 11 1.74 -0.25 -21.94
C LEU A 11 0.68 0.83 -22.09
N ASP A 12 -0.59 0.43 -22.23
CA ASP A 12 -1.71 1.35 -22.38
C ASP A 12 -2.06 2.08 -21.07
N VAL A 13 -1.94 1.38 -19.95
CA VAL A 13 -2.27 1.89 -18.61
C VAL A 13 -1.08 1.67 -17.69
N LEU A 14 -0.59 2.76 -17.09
CA LEU A 14 0.59 2.73 -16.25
C LEU A 14 0.24 2.62 -14.77
N VAL A 15 1.11 2.00 -13.99
CA VAL A 15 1.04 1.95 -12.52
C VAL A 15 2.28 2.58 -11.89
N HIS A 16 2.15 3.07 -10.66
CA HIS A 16 3.27 3.70 -9.93
C HIS A 16 4.18 2.69 -9.20
N GLY A 17 3.83 1.40 -9.24
CA GLY A 17 4.66 0.31 -8.76
C GLY A 17 4.71 0.09 -7.24
N GLU A 18 3.92 0.84 -6.46
CA GLU A 18 3.72 0.64 -5.01
C GLU A 18 5.01 0.56 -4.19
N ALA A 19 6.07 1.25 -4.61
CA ALA A 19 7.37 1.19 -3.95
C ALA A 19 7.35 1.74 -2.51
N GLU A 20 6.33 2.52 -2.15
CA GLU A 20 6.09 3.01 -0.80
C GLU A 20 5.42 1.99 0.13
N ARG A 21 4.94 0.86 -0.38
CA ARG A 21 4.11 -0.10 0.36
C ARG A 21 4.86 -1.41 0.56
N ASN A 22 4.86 -1.89 1.81
CA ASN A 22 5.41 -3.21 2.14
C ASN A 22 4.33 -4.29 2.14
N ASP A 23 3.18 -4.00 2.73
CA ASP A 23 2.02 -4.88 2.81
C ASP A 23 0.74 -4.10 2.50
N MET A 24 -0.14 -4.74 1.73
CA MET A 24 -1.34 -4.11 1.19
C MET A 24 -2.44 -3.84 2.23
N VAL A 25 -2.34 -4.37 3.45
CA VAL A 25 -3.28 -4.10 4.54
C VAL A 25 -2.63 -3.21 5.59
N GLU A 26 -1.39 -3.51 5.98
CA GLU A 26 -0.64 -2.73 6.98
C GLU A 26 -0.47 -1.27 6.55
N TYR A 27 -0.11 -1.03 5.28
CA TYR A 27 0.05 0.34 4.76
C TYR A 27 -1.18 1.23 4.99
N PHE A 28 -2.39 0.68 4.79
CA PHE A 28 -3.62 1.44 5.01
C PHE A 28 -3.98 1.51 6.49
N GLY A 29 -3.85 0.40 7.23
CA GLY A 29 -4.17 0.38 8.65
C GLY A 29 -3.30 1.35 9.47
N GLU A 30 -2.03 1.57 9.09
CA GLU A 30 -1.15 2.55 9.75
C GLU A 30 -1.60 4.00 9.58
N LEU A 31 -2.41 4.27 8.56
CA LEU A 31 -2.93 5.60 8.22
C LEU A 31 -4.42 5.77 8.63
N LEU A 32 -5.01 4.76 9.27
CA LEU A 32 -6.40 4.76 9.72
C LEU A 32 -6.48 4.78 11.24
N GLU A 33 -7.46 5.51 11.78
CA GLU A 33 -7.84 5.39 13.18
C GLU A 33 -8.62 4.09 13.41
N GLY A 34 -8.65 3.60 14.66
CA GLY A 34 -9.31 2.35 15.03
C GLY A 34 -8.47 1.08 14.80
N PHE A 35 -7.24 1.22 14.28
CA PHE A 35 -6.29 0.13 14.05
C PHE A 35 -5.13 0.13 15.05
N ALA A 36 -4.72 -1.07 15.48
CA ALA A 36 -3.52 -1.31 16.27
C ALA A 36 -2.66 -2.40 15.63
N PHE A 37 -1.34 -2.31 15.84
CA PHE A 37 -0.35 -3.23 15.27
C PHE A 37 0.41 -3.95 16.38
N THR A 38 0.47 -5.28 16.27
CA THR A 38 1.24 -6.09 17.20
C THR A 38 2.70 -6.15 16.77
N LYS A 39 3.63 -6.36 17.72
CA LYS A 39 5.05 -6.58 17.41
C LYS A 39 5.35 -8.05 17.04
N PHE A 40 4.66 -8.99 17.68
CA PHE A 40 4.92 -10.43 17.57
C PHE A 40 3.65 -11.28 17.44
N GLY A 41 2.51 -10.70 17.03
CA GLY A 41 1.24 -11.41 16.84
C GLY A 41 1.22 -12.23 15.54
N TRP A 42 2.19 -13.12 15.36
CA TRP A 42 2.33 -13.96 14.19
C TRP A 42 1.33 -15.11 14.21
N VAL A 43 0.67 -15.35 13.08
CA VAL A 43 -0.24 -16.48 12.86
C VAL A 43 0.23 -17.25 11.64
N GLN A 44 0.37 -18.56 11.77
CA GLN A 44 0.74 -19.43 10.65
C GLN A 44 -0.32 -19.36 9.55
N SER A 45 0.11 -19.17 8.30
CA SER A 45 -0.77 -19.02 7.15
C SER A 45 -0.59 -20.16 6.14
N TYR A 46 0.63 -20.37 5.63
CA TYR A 46 0.88 -21.37 4.59
C TYR A 46 2.29 -21.97 4.72
N GLY A 47 2.38 -23.26 5.03
CA GLY A 47 3.67 -23.90 5.33
C GLY A 47 4.35 -23.22 6.53
N SER A 48 5.58 -22.76 6.36
CA SER A 48 6.31 -21.97 7.37
C SER A 48 6.06 -20.46 7.27
N ARG A 49 5.22 -19.99 6.34
CA ARG A 49 4.88 -18.58 6.18
C ARG A 49 3.86 -18.16 7.24
N CYS A 50 4.21 -17.14 8.01
CA CYS A 50 3.31 -16.48 8.97
C CYS A 50 2.88 -15.11 8.44
N VAL A 51 1.74 -14.64 8.95
CA VAL A 51 1.24 -13.27 8.76
C VAL A 51 1.13 -12.59 10.12
N LYS A 52 1.14 -11.26 10.13
CA LYS A 52 0.99 -10.43 11.34
C LYS A 52 -0.23 -9.52 11.14
N PRO A 53 -1.46 -10.01 11.40
CA PRO A 53 -2.66 -9.26 11.11
C PRO A 53 -2.74 -7.98 11.96
N PRO A 54 -3.18 -6.85 11.38
CA PRO A 54 -3.56 -5.69 12.18
C PRO A 54 -4.86 -5.96 12.95
N VAL A 55 -5.06 -5.24 14.04
CA VAL A 55 -6.21 -5.40 14.94
C VAL A 55 -7.10 -4.18 14.87
N ILE A 56 -8.38 -4.37 14.53
CA ILE A 56 -9.40 -3.32 14.63
C ILE A 56 -9.93 -3.34 16.07
N TYR A 57 -9.75 -2.24 16.81
CA TYR A 57 -10.19 -2.12 18.20
C TYR A 57 -11.31 -1.09 18.40
N GLY A 58 -11.58 -0.27 17.38
CA GLY A 58 -12.59 0.79 17.44
C GLY A 58 -13.11 1.15 16.05
N ASP A 59 -13.94 2.19 16.01
CA ASP A 59 -14.51 2.70 14.75
C ASP A 59 -13.40 3.16 13.80
N VAL A 60 -13.52 2.78 12.53
CA VAL A 60 -12.51 3.06 11.51
C VAL A 60 -12.79 4.40 10.86
N VAL A 61 -11.83 5.31 10.97
CA VAL A 61 -11.90 6.66 10.38
C VAL A 61 -10.64 6.94 9.58
N ARG A 62 -10.80 7.60 8.44
CA ARG A 62 -9.69 8.05 7.59
C ARG A 62 -9.45 9.55 7.80
N PRO A 63 -8.48 9.94 8.65
CA PRO A 63 -8.25 11.35 8.95
C PRO A 63 -7.66 12.11 7.77
N GLU A 64 -6.75 11.48 7.00
CA GLU A 64 -5.98 12.14 5.95
C GLU A 64 -5.91 11.33 4.64
N PRO A 65 -5.61 11.97 3.49
CA PRO A 65 -5.37 11.26 2.24
C PRO A 65 -4.17 10.30 2.32
N MET A 66 -4.38 9.03 1.98
CA MET A 66 -3.36 7.99 2.16
C MET A 66 -2.43 7.84 0.93
N THR A 67 -3.02 7.70 -0.26
CA THR A 67 -2.28 7.36 -1.50
C THR A 67 -2.15 8.52 -2.48
N VAL A 68 -2.90 9.60 -2.25
CA VAL A 68 -3.09 10.71 -3.20
C VAL A 68 -1.75 11.31 -3.64
N ARG A 69 -0.83 11.56 -2.70
CA ARG A 69 0.49 12.12 -2.98
C ARG A 69 1.27 11.30 -4.02
N TRP A 70 1.30 9.98 -3.84
CA TRP A 70 2.09 9.08 -4.69
C TRP A 70 1.48 8.93 -6.07
N SER A 71 0.16 8.74 -6.13
CA SER A 71 -0.57 8.66 -7.40
C SER A 71 -0.48 9.96 -8.19
N GLN A 72 -0.63 11.12 -7.53
CA GLN A 72 -0.47 12.42 -8.17
C GLN A 72 0.94 12.63 -8.73
N TYR A 73 1.97 12.27 -7.95
CA TYR A 73 3.34 12.36 -8.43
C TYR A 73 3.57 11.46 -9.65
N ALA A 74 3.14 10.20 -9.61
CA ALA A 74 3.27 9.28 -10.74
C ALA A 74 2.55 9.79 -11.99
N GLN A 75 1.31 10.27 -11.85
CA GLN A 75 0.52 10.83 -12.96
C GLN A 75 1.18 12.09 -13.53
N SER A 76 1.86 12.90 -12.71
CA SER A 76 2.55 14.11 -13.20
C SER A 76 3.75 13.82 -14.11
N LEU A 77 4.21 12.56 -14.17
CA LEU A 77 5.42 12.16 -14.88
C LEU A 77 5.14 11.57 -16.27
N THR A 78 3.87 11.41 -16.63
CA THR A 78 3.45 10.89 -17.94
C THR A 78 2.22 11.65 -18.46
N LYS A 79 1.91 11.45 -19.74
CA LYS A 79 0.68 11.96 -20.39
C LYS A 79 -0.35 10.86 -20.66
N LYS A 80 -0.01 9.60 -20.36
CA LYS A 80 -0.98 8.51 -20.34
C LYS A 80 -1.91 8.64 -19.13
#